data_AF-A0A914YJ03-F1
#
_entry.id   AF-A0A914YJ03-F1
#
_cell.length_a   1.000
_cell.length_b   1.000
_cell.length_c   1.000
_cell.angle_alpha   90.00
_cell.angle_beta   90.00
_cell.angle_gamma   90.00
#
_symmetry.space_group_name_H-M   'P 1'
#
loop_
_entity.id
_entity.type
_entity.pdbx_description
1 polymer ?
#
loop_
_entity_poly.entity_id
_entity_poly.type
_entity_poly.pdbx_seq_one_letter_code
_entity_poly.pdbx_strand_id
1 'polypeptide(L)'
;MAETLVLRSLIDPKFSVEVDGRVIKSCSILQNVQDCTNNDGEVEVNMTQKQIEKFVHLHNHFPSADSPKDIEWTNNFFREMPENEFKDFCFKADFLDSQRFIEASGDYAVTLIDEFDIDAIQDYFNINMHLNILLLLTF
;
A
#
# COMPACT_ATOMS: atom_id res chain seq x y z
N MET A 1 23.59 2.67 13.10
CA MET A 1 23.39 3.19 11.73
C MET A 1 21.91 3.30 11.51
N ALA A 2 21.43 4.28 10.73
CA ALA A 2 20.02 4.29 10.34
C ALA A 2 19.77 3.10 9.41
N GLU A 3 18.71 2.34 9.67
CA GLU A 3 18.28 1.22 8.83
C GLU A 3 17.69 1.79 7.53
N THR A 4 18.38 1.60 6.40
CA THR A 4 17.90 2.03 5.08
C THR A 4 18.02 0.92 4.04
N LEU A 5 17.17 0.98 3.02
CA LEU A 5 17.15 0.09 1.86
C LEU A 5 16.88 0.91 0.61
N VAL A 6 17.41 0.47 -0.53
CA VAL A 6 17.12 1.10 -1.83
C VAL A 6 16.02 0.33 -2.54
N LEU A 7 14.90 1.00 -2.84
CA LEU A 7 13.88 0.49 -3.76
C LEU A 7 14.21 0.94 -5.18
N ARG A 8 14.44 -0.01 -6.09
CA ARG A 8 14.66 0.27 -7.52
C ARG A 8 13.44 -0.17 -8.34
N SER A 9 13.00 0.67 -9.27
CA SER A 9 11.96 0.30 -10.22
C SER A 9 12.51 -0.62 -11.31
N LEU A 10 11.85 -1.75 -11.56
CA LEU A 10 12.11 -2.58 -12.75
C LEU A 10 11.54 -1.97 -14.04
N ILE A 11 10.53 -1.11 -13.92
CA ILE A 11 9.85 -0.47 -15.06
C ILE A 11 10.63 0.77 -15.52
N ASP A 12 11.21 1.51 -14.57
CA ASP A 12 12.11 2.64 -14.82
C ASP A 12 13.46 2.42 -14.10
N PRO A 13 14.40 1.65 -14.70
CA PRO A 13 15.63 1.20 -14.04
C PRO A 13 16.57 2.31 -13.56
N LYS A 14 16.37 3.54 -14.05
CA LYS A 14 17.12 4.73 -13.62
C LYS A 14 16.57 5.33 -12.32
N PHE A 15 15.34 4.99 -11.95
CA PHE A 15 14.70 5.48 -10.75
C PHE A 15 14.95 4.51 -9.58
N SER A 16 15.43 5.09 -8.48
CA SER A 16 15.57 4.42 -7.19
C SER A 16 15.36 5.42 -6.07
N VAL A 17 14.82 4.95 -4.94
CA VAL A 17 14.64 5.77 -3.73
C VAL A 17 15.15 5.02 -2.52
N GLU A 18 15.80 5.74 -1.61
CA GLU A 18 16.18 5.21 -0.31
C GLU A 18 14.99 5.32 0.65
N VAL A 19 14.63 4.22 1.28
CA VAL A 19 13.56 4.15 2.27
C VAL A 19 14.12 3.90 3.65
N ASP A 20 13.48 4.49 4.65
CA ASP A 20 13.88 4.37 6.05
C ASP A 20 13.29 3.12 6.73
N GLY A 21 13.79 2.83 7.92
CA GLY A 21 13.35 1.71 8.74
C GLY A 21 11.84 1.67 9.05
N ARG A 22 11.09 2.78 8.93
CA ARG A 22 9.63 2.76 9.14
C ARG A 22 8.93 2.08 7.99
N VAL A 23 9.30 2.47 6.76
CA VAL A 23 8.78 1.83 5.54
C VAL A 23 9.20 0.36 5.51
N ILE A 24 10.45 0.07 5.88
CA ILE A 24 10.97 -1.31 5.90
C ILE A 24 10.18 -2.19 6.88
N LYS A 25 9.94 -1.72 8.11
CA LYS A 25 9.19 -2.47 9.14
C LYS A 25 7.70 -2.63 8.84
N SER A 26 7.17 -1.84 7.93
CA SER A 26 5.78 -1.95 7.51
C SER A 26 5.54 -3.01 6.44
N CYS A 27 6.62 -3.60 5.89
CA CYS A 27 6.57 -4.51 4.76
C CYS A 27 7.47 -5.73 5.02
N SER A 28 6.88 -6.90 5.24
CA SER A 28 7.64 -8.10 5.62
C SER A 28 8.70 -8.47 4.59
N ILE A 29 8.45 -8.25 3.29
CA ILE A 29 9.44 -8.51 2.24
C ILE A 29 10.66 -7.60 2.39
N LEU A 30 10.45 -6.30 2.63
CA LEU A 30 11.56 -5.36 2.79
C LEU A 30 12.37 -5.71 4.05
N GLN A 31 11.68 -6.06 5.13
CA GLN A 31 12.34 -6.51 6.36
C GLN A 31 13.17 -7.78 6.14
N ASN A 32 12.61 -8.79 5.46
CA ASN A 32 13.33 -10.02 5.13
C ASN A 32 14.56 -9.74 4.27
N VAL A 33 14.48 -8.83 3.29
CA VAL A 33 15.64 -8.46 2.48
C VAL A 33 16.70 -7.76 3.33
N GLN A 34 16.31 -6.81 4.20
CA GLN A 34 17.23 -6.14 5.11
C GLN A 34 17.99 -7.13 6.00
N ASP A 35 17.27 -8.10 6.57
CA ASP A 35 17.83 -9.16 7.41
C ASP A 35 18.80 -10.05 6.62
N CYS A 36 18.51 -10.32 5.34
CA CYS A 36 19.38 -11.14 4.48
C CYS A 36 20.61 -10.39 3.95
N THR A 37 20.55 -9.07 3.81
CA THR A 37 21.63 -8.25 3.22
C THR A 37 22.51 -7.52 4.25
N ASN A 38 22.33 -7.79 5.55
CA ASN A 38 23.05 -7.11 6.64
C ASN A 38 22.92 -5.57 6.61
N ASN A 39 21.75 -5.05 6.26
CA ASN A 39 21.44 -3.61 6.14
C ASN A 39 22.11 -2.87 4.96
N ASP A 40 22.58 -3.57 3.93
CA ASP A 40 23.08 -2.96 2.68
C ASP A 40 22.41 -3.63 1.48
N GLY A 41 21.11 -3.39 1.33
CA GLY A 41 20.25 -4.06 0.36
C GLY A 41 19.60 -3.14 -0.66
N GLU A 42 19.48 -3.66 -1.88
CA GLU A 42 18.62 -3.12 -2.92
C GLU A 42 17.49 -4.11 -3.18
N VAL A 43 16.27 -3.59 -3.30
CA VAL A 43 15.07 -4.35 -3.63
C VAL A 43 14.55 -3.85 -4.96
N GLU A 44 14.55 -4.72 -5.95
CA GLU A 44 13.94 -4.45 -7.25
C GLU A 44 12.42 -4.73 -7.17
N VAL A 45 11.62 -3.71 -7.51
CA VAL A 45 10.15 -3.81 -7.49
C VAL A 45 9.56 -3.54 -8.86
N ASN A 46 8.56 -4.35 -9.24
CA ASN A 46 7.82 -4.17 -10.49
C ASN A 46 6.75 -3.07 -10.34
N MET A 47 7.20 -1.83 -10.10
CA MET A 47 6.38 -0.63 -9.86
C MET A 47 6.97 0.53 -10.65
N THR A 48 6.13 1.42 -11.17
CA THR A 48 6.56 2.68 -11.79
C THR A 48 7.10 3.66 -10.73
N GLN A 49 7.85 4.68 -11.14
CA GLN A 49 8.29 5.76 -10.25
C GLN A 49 7.13 6.34 -9.42
N LYS A 50 6.02 6.72 -10.07
CA LYS A 50 4.83 7.31 -9.41
C LYS A 50 4.27 6.39 -8.31
N GLN A 51 4.28 5.08 -8.55
CA GLN A 51 3.79 4.10 -7.58
C GLN A 51 4.73 3.96 -6.39
N ILE A 52 6.05 3.92 -6.62
CA ILE A 52 7.03 3.88 -5.54
C ILE A 52 6.93 5.15 -4.69
N GLU A 53 6.81 6.33 -5.32
CA GLU A 53 6.63 7.60 -4.61
C GLU A 53 5.36 7.62 -3.76
N LYS A 54 4.23 7.16 -4.30
CA LYS A 54 2.97 7.03 -3.55
C LYS A 54 3.08 6.05 -2.40
N PHE A 55 3.75 4.91 -2.61
CA PHE A 55 3.99 3.92 -1.59
C PHE A 55 4.82 4.50 -0.45
N VAL A 56 5.92 5.17 -0.75
CA VAL A 56 6.76 5.82 0.26
C VAL A 56 6.01 6.95 0.95
N HIS A 57 5.21 7.73 0.22
CA HIS A 57 4.41 8.80 0.81
C HIS A 57 3.39 8.27 1.82
N LEU A 58 2.65 7.22 1.45
CA LEU A 58 1.71 6.56 2.34
C LEU A 58 2.40 6.01 3.60
N HIS A 59 3.55 5.34 3.44
CA HIS A 59 4.28 4.76 4.58
C HIS A 59 4.99 5.77 5.48
N ASN A 60 5.38 6.91 4.92
CA ASN A 60 5.88 8.04 5.71
C ASN A 60 4.76 8.78 6.43
N HIS A 61 3.55 8.79 5.85
CA HIS A 61 2.40 9.38 6.51
C HIS A 61 1.87 8.47 7.60
N PHE A 62 1.73 7.14 7.35
CA PHE A 62 1.06 6.13 8.18
C PHE A 62 1.09 6.46 9.69
N PRO A 63 0.07 7.18 10.16
CA PRO A 63 -0.07 7.49 11.57
C PRO A 63 -0.73 6.29 12.27
N SER A 64 -0.92 6.39 13.59
CA SER A 64 -1.67 5.40 14.36
C SER A 64 -3.04 5.13 13.71
N ALA A 65 -3.36 3.87 13.37
CA ALA A 65 -4.66 3.48 12.80
C ALA A 65 -5.86 3.93 13.66
N ASP A 66 -5.62 4.18 14.95
CA ASP A 66 -6.63 4.64 15.90
C ASP A 66 -6.96 6.15 15.86
N SER A 67 -6.31 6.94 14.99
CA SER A 67 -6.49 8.39 14.96
C SER A 67 -7.48 8.81 13.85
N PRO A 68 -8.60 9.47 14.19
CA PRO A 68 -9.61 9.87 13.20
C PRO A 68 -9.08 10.75 12.06
N LYS A 69 -8.10 11.61 12.33
CA LYS A 69 -7.50 12.49 11.31
C LYS A 69 -6.69 11.69 10.28
N ASP A 70 -6.13 10.60 10.73
CA ASP A 70 -5.20 9.78 9.98
C ASP A 70 -5.99 8.78 9.10
N ILE A 71 -7.12 8.30 9.61
CA ILE A 71 -8.16 7.62 8.83
C ILE A 71 -8.70 8.56 7.74
N GLU A 72 -9.10 9.79 8.08
CA GLU A 72 -9.64 10.75 7.11
C GLU A 72 -8.63 11.09 6.00
N TRP A 73 -7.36 11.31 6.37
CA TRP A 73 -6.30 11.55 5.39
C TRP A 73 -6.12 10.35 4.45
N THR A 74 -6.09 9.14 5.00
CA THR A 74 -5.90 7.90 4.24
C THR A 74 -7.06 7.64 3.28
N ASN A 75 -8.29 7.87 3.74
CA ASN A 75 -9.48 7.77 2.89
C ASN A 75 -9.45 8.77 1.74
N ASN A 76 -9.03 10.02 1.99
CA ASN A 76 -8.87 11.03 0.94
C ASN A 76 -7.75 10.65 -0.05
N PHE A 77 -6.63 10.14 0.46
CA PHE A 77 -5.53 9.65 -0.37
C PHE A 77 -5.97 8.55 -1.36
N PHE A 78 -6.82 7.61 -0.91
CA PHE A 78 -7.38 6.58 -1.79
C PHE A 78 -8.47 7.11 -2.72
N ARG A 79 -9.36 7.99 -2.23
CA ARG A 79 -10.45 8.57 -3.02
C ARG A 79 -9.95 9.41 -4.20
N GLU A 80 -8.80 10.06 -4.06
CA GLU A 80 -8.16 10.82 -5.15
C GLU A 80 -7.49 9.93 -6.21
N MET A 81 -7.37 8.62 -5.98
CA MET A 81 -6.81 7.70 -6.96
C MET A 81 -7.87 7.25 -7.98
N PRO A 82 -7.56 7.26 -9.28
CA PRO A 82 -8.36 6.55 -10.28
C PRO A 82 -8.50 5.07 -9.91
N GLU A 83 -9.67 4.47 -10.14
CA GLU A 83 -9.99 3.08 -9.77
C GLU A 83 -8.93 2.07 -10.25
N ASN A 84 -8.47 2.20 -11.50
CA ASN A 84 -7.43 1.33 -12.06
C ASN A 84 -6.08 1.49 -11.36
N GLU A 85 -5.77 2.71 -10.90
CA GLU A 85 -4.55 2.99 -10.15
C GLU A 85 -4.64 2.44 -8.73
N PHE A 86 -5.81 2.57 -8.08
CA PHE A 86 -6.07 1.97 -6.76
C PHE A 86 -5.96 0.44 -6.80
N LYS A 87 -6.58 -0.21 -7.78
CA LYS A 87 -6.49 -1.67 -7.98
C LYS A 87 -5.05 -2.15 -8.13
N ASP A 88 -4.30 -1.53 -9.04
CA ASP A 88 -2.89 -1.91 -9.25
C ASP A 88 -2.06 -1.65 -7.97
N PHE A 89 -2.32 -0.55 -7.26
CA PHE A 89 -1.63 -0.23 -6.02
C PHE A 89 -1.89 -1.26 -4.91
N CYS A 90 -3.13 -1.75 -4.77
CA CYS A 90 -3.45 -2.83 -3.84
C CYS A 90 -2.67 -4.11 -4.15
N PHE A 91 -2.60 -4.52 -5.42
CA PHE A 91 -1.80 -5.69 -5.82
C PHE A 91 -0.30 -5.53 -5.52
N LYS A 92 0.26 -4.32 -5.70
CA LYS A 92 1.67 -4.07 -5.41
C LYS A 92 1.98 -4.03 -3.91
N ALA A 93 1.06 -3.52 -3.11
CA ALA A 93 1.21 -3.48 -1.66
C ALA A 93 1.05 -4.87 -1.02
N ASP A 94 0.13 -5.70 -1.55
CA ASP A 94 0.02 -7.12 -1.21
C ASP A 94 1.30 -7.88 -1.57
N PHE A 95 1.87 -7.62 -2.76
CA PHE A 95 3.15 -8.21 -3.14
C PHE A 95 4.28 -7.88 -2.15
N LEU A 96 4.32 -6.66 -1.61
CA LEU A 96 5.34 -6.25 -0.63
C LEU A 96 5.02 -6.72 0.80
N ASP A 97 3.91 -7.43 1.00
CA ASP A 97 3.36 -7.83 2.29
C ASP A 97 3.28 -6.65 3.26
N SER A 98 2.67 -5.56 2.79
CA SER A 98 2.44 -4.37 3.60
C SER A 98 1.16 -4.53 4.42
N GLN A 99 1.30 -5.06 5.64
CA GLN A 99 0.18 -5.24 6.57
C GLN A 99 -0.60 -3.93 6.76
N ARG A 100 0.11 -2.81 6.96
CA ARG A 100 -0.52 -1.50 7.18
C ARG A 100 -1.33 -1.02 6.00
N PHE A 101 -0.85 -1.29 4.78
CA PHE A 101 -1.61 -0.98 3.59
C PHE A 101 -2.89 -1.79 3.53
N ILE A 102 -2.80 -3.10 3.78
CA ILE A 102 -3.94 -4.02 3.73
C ILE A 102 -5.01 -3.55 4.71
N GLU A 103 -4.63 -3.25 5.96
CA GLU A 103 -5.51 -2.70 6.99
C GLU A 103 -6.18 -1.39 6.52
N ALA A 104 -5.40 -0.42 6.08
CA ALA A 104 -5.93 0.87 5.59
C ALA A 104 -6.87 0.74 4.39
N SER A 105 -6.55 -0.16 3.45
CA SER A 105 -7.39 -0.41 2.29
C SER A 105 -8.70 -1.11 2.68
N GLY A 106 -8.67 -1.95 3.71
CA GLY A 106 -9.85 -2.57 4.31
C GLY A 106 -10.74 -1.54 5.00
N ASP A 107 -10.16 -0.67 5.83
CA ASP A 107 -10.90 0.42 6.50
C ASP A 107 -11.55 1.39 5.51
N TYR A 108 -10.85 1.69 4.42
CA TYR A 108 -11.40 2.49 3.33
C TYR A 108 -12.57 1.79 2.64
N ALA A 109 -12.47 0.48 2.39
CA ALA A 109 -13.57 -0.30 1.83
C ALA A 109 -14.80 -0.30 2.75
N VAL A 110 -14.61 -0.40 4.07
CA VAL A 110 -15.70 -0.27 5.06
C VAL A 110 -16.32 1.13 5.02
N THR A 111 -15.50 2.18 4.95
CA THR A 111 -16.00 3.56 4.83
C THR A 111 -16.84 3.73 3.56
N LEU A 112 -16.40 3.17 2.43
CA LEU A 112 -17.19 3.17 1.20
C LEU A 112 -18.50 2.40 1.36
N ILE A 113 -18.51 1.30 2.10
CA ILE A 113 -19.74 0.55 2.38
C ILE A 113 -20.73 1.36 3.23
N ASP A 114 -20.24 2.12 4.20
CA ASP A 114 -21.08 2.95 5.07
C ASP A 114 -21.59 4.22 4.35
N GLU A 115 -20.83 4.75 3.38
CA GLU A 115 -21.17 5.97 2.63
C GLU A 115 -22.03 5.71 1.38
N PHE A 116 -21.94 4.54 0.77
CA PHE A 116 -22.64 4.20 -0.48
C PHE A 116 -23.77 3.19 -0.25
N ASP A 117 -24.84 3.32 -1.02
CA ASP A 117 -25.87 2.29 -1.12
C ASP A 117 -25.29 1.02 -1.79
N ILE A 118 -25.80 -0.16 -1.44
CA ILE A 118 -25.26 -1.46 -1.92
C ILE A 118 -25.12 -1.53 -3.44
N ASP A 119 -26.07 -0.93 -4.16
CA ASP A 119 -26.08 -0.89 -5.63
C ASP A 119 -24.94 0.01 -6.18
N ALA A 120 -24.63 1.10 -5.48
CA ALA A 120 -23.52 1.98 -5.85
C ALA A 120 -22.16 1.36 -5.54
N ILE A 121 -22.05 0.53 -4.50
CA ILE A 121 -20.85 -0.27 -4.20
C ILE A 121 -20.63 -1.31 -5.30
N GLN A 122 -21.69 -1.96 -5.75
CA GLN A 122 -21.64 -2.95 -6.83
C GLN A 122 -21.13 -2.36 -8.15
N ASP A 123 -21.59 -1.16 -8.49
CA ASP A 123 -21.16 -0.42 -9.66
C ASP A 123 -19.74 0.16 -9.50
N TYR A 124 -19.39 0.69 -8.32
CA TYR A 124 -18.08 1.29 -8.03
C TYR A 124 -16.95 0.26 -8.04
N PHE A 125 -17.19 -0.94 -7.49
CA PHE A 125 -16.21 -2.01 -7.51
C PHE A 125 -16.32 -2.93 -8.74
N ASN A 126 -17.37 -2.77 -9.54
CA ASN A 126 -17.74 -3.67 -10.64
C ASN A 126 -17.59 -5.13 -10.17
N ILE A 127 -18.45 -5.54 -9.21
CA ILE A 127 -18.35 -6.79 -8.43
C ILE A 127 -18.61 -8.03 -9.31
N ASN A 128 -17.73 -8.24 -10.27
CA ASN A 128 -17.40 -9.51 -10.89
C ASN A 128 -15.91 -9.87 -10.64
N MET A 129 -15.14 -9.02 -9.93
CA MET A 129 -13.70 -9.26 -9.73
C MET A 129 -13.19 -9.35 -8.27
N HIS A 130 -13.94 -8.97 -7.22
CA HIS A 130 -13.31 -8.75 -5.91
C HIS A 130 -13.98 -9.47 -4.73
N LEU A 131 -14.23 -10.77 -4.90
CA LEU A 131 -14.43 -11.68 -3.76
C LEU A 131 -13.13 -11.83 -2.91
N ASN A 132 -11.98 -11.36 -3.40
CA ASN A 132 -10.69 -11.45 -2.70
C ASN A 132 -10.50 -10.43 -1.57
N ILE A 133 -11.11 -9.24 -1.62
CA ILE A 133 -10.99 -8.25 -0.52
C ILE A 133 -11.85 -8.68 0.68
N LEU A 134 -13.01 -9.27 0.44
CA LEU A 134 -13.85 -9.87 1.51
C LEU A 134 -13.25 -11.17 2.07
N LEU A 135 -12.50 -11.94 1.26
CA LEU A 135 -11.78 -13.14 1.72
C LEU A 135 -10.56 -12.80 2.61
N LEU A 136 -10.00 -11.59 2.52
CA LEU A 136 -8.95 -11.11 3.44
C LEU A 136 -9.49 -10.77 4.84
N LEU A 137 -10.81 -10.57 4.99
CA LEU A 137 -11.46 -10.29 6.28
C LEU A 137 -12.02 -11.56 6.96
N THR A 138 -11.74 -12.76 6.44
CA THR A 138 -12.26 -14.03 6.99
C THR A 138 -11.21 -15.07 7.41
N PHE A 139 -9.94 -14.67 7.59
CA PHE A 139 -8.92 -15.51 8.24
C PHE A 139 -8.15 -14.76 9.33
#